data_AF-A0A7D9E8J2-F1
#
_entry.id   AF-A0A7D9E8J2-F1
#
_cell.length_a   1.000
_cell.length_b   1.000
_cell.length_c   1.000
_cell.angle_alpha   90.00
_cell.angle_beta   90.00
_cell.angle_gamma   90.00
#
_symmetry.space_group_name_H-M   'P 1'
#
loop_
_entity.id
_entity.type
_entity.pdbx_description
1 polymer ?
#
loop_
_entity_poly.entity_id
_entity_poly.type
_entity_poly.pdbx_seq_one_letter_code
_entity_poly.pdbx_strand_id
1 'polypeptide(L)'
;IVNYDSVVLRKHKKSLTHPFKGSKSAYKSVLGSEPTFTHYECNEDFPKMLGSEFMRDTLDYIWYSSDCLQVNGALEMVNEDLIKPHHACPNHVFPSDHLSLKACFQFPEKPESA
;
A
#
# COMPACT_ATOMS: atom_id res chain seq x y z
N ILE A 1 -3.28 -13.02 -13.09
CA ILE A 1 -3.45 -11.64 -13.64
C ILE A 1 -4.94 -11.42 -13.86
N VAL A 2 -5.63 -10.76 -12.93
CA VAL A 2 -7.05 -10.42 -13.08
C VAL A 2 -7.14 -9.39 -14.20
N ASN A 3 -7.88 -9.72 -15.26
CA ASN A 3 -8.14 -8.80 -16.35
C ASN A 3 -9.09 -7.69 -15.83
N TYR A 4 -8.52 -6.54 -15.47
CA TYR A 4 -9.26 -5.37 -14.98
C TYR A 4 -10.16 -4.71 -16.04
N ASP A 5 -10.33 -5.29 -17.23
CA ASP A 5 -11.37 -4.92 -18.19
C ASP A 5 -12.78 -5.34 -17.74
N SER A 6 -13.14 -5.05 -16.48
CA SER A 6 -14.53 -5.15 -16.05
C SER A 6 -15.36 -4.11 -16.83
N VAL A 7 -16.51 -4.54 -17.36
CA VAL A 7 -17.44 -3.71 -18.14
C VAL A 7 -17.79 -2.39 -17.42
N VAL A 8 -17.78 -2.42 -16.08
CA VAL A 8 -18.00 -1.28 -15.18
C VAL A 8 -17.00 -0.15 -15.45
N LEU A 9 -15.72 -0.46 -15.63
CA LEU A 9 -14.67 0.53 -15.86
C LEU A 9 -14.73 1.15 -17.27
N ARG A 10 -15.41 0.54 -18.26
CA ARG A 10 -15.49 1.11 -19.63
C ARG A 10 -16.63 2.12 -19.79
N LYS A 11 -17.83 1.81 -19.27
CA LYS A 11 -19.02 2.64 -19.50
C LYS A 11 -19.09 3.87 -18.58
N HIS A 12 -18.59 3.76 -17.35
CA HIS A 12 -18.78 4.78 -16.31
C HIS A 12 -17.46 5.40 -15.82
N LYS A 13 -16.32 5.15 -16.47
CA LYS A 13 -15.01 5.73 -16.07
C LYS A 13 -15.06 7.23 -15.86
N LYS A 14 -15.72 7.94 -16.78
CA LYS A 14 -15.86 9.40 -16.74
C LYS A 14 -16.75 9.89 -15.60
N SER A 15 -17.59 9.01 -15.04
CA SER A 15 -18.46 9.29 -13.89
C SER A 15 -17.78 8.99 -12.56
N LEU A 16 -16.76 8.11 -12.55
CA LEU A 16 -15.93 7.84 -11.37
C LEU A 16 -14.89 8.94 -11.21
N THR A 17 -15.31 10.06 -10.66
CA THR A 17 -14.44 11.21 -10.37
C THR A 17 -14.43 11.49 -8.87
N HIS A 18 -13.39 12.17 -8.42
CA HIS A 18 -13.22 12.50 -7.02
C HIS A 18 -12.53 13.88 -6.87
N PRO A 19 -12.92 14.73 -5.89
CA PRO A 19 -12.37 16.07 -5.71
C PRO A 19 -10.95 16.14 -5.14
N PHE A 20 -10.45 15.14 -4.41
CA PHE A 20 -9.05 15.08 -3.96
C PHE A 20 -8.10 15.06 -5.18
N LYS A 21 -7.64 16.25 -5.57
CA LYS A 21 -6.56 16.44 -6.54
C LYS A 21 -5.22 16.17 -5.85
N GLY A 22 -4.24 15.79 -6.66
CA GLY A 22 -2.88 15.51 -6.16
C GLY A 22 -2.78 14.35 -5.18
N SER A 23 -3.75 13.43 -5.11
CA SER A 23 -3.65 12.24 -4.25
C SER A 23 -2.53 11.33 -4.75
N LYS A 24 -1.54 11.06 -3.90
CA LYS A 24 -0.39 10.19 -4.19
C LYS A 24 -0.17 9.20 -3.05
N SER A 25 0.36 8.02 -3.37
CA SER A 25 0.88 7.10 -2.36
C SER A 25 2.20 7.64 -1.81
N ALA A 26 2.34 7.68 -0.49
CA ALA A 26 3.56 8.09 0.18
C ALA A 26 4.75 7.16 -0.16
N TYR A 27 4.53 5.85 -0.14
CA TYR A 27 5.57 4.85 -0.41
C TYR A 27 6.06 4.94 -1.84
N LYS A 28 5.15 4.99 -2.82
CA LYS A 28 5.53 5.19 -4.23
C LYS A 28 6.25 6.51 -4.48
N SER A 29 5.87 7.57 -3.76
CA SER A 29 6.51 8.88 -3.91
C SER A 29 7.94 8.91 -3.35
N VAL A 30 8.22 8.17 -2.28
CA VAL A 30 9.54 8.13 -1.63
C VAL A 30 10.44 7.04 -2.22
N LEU A 31 9.93 5.82 -2.37
CA LEU A 31 10.68 4.62 -2.77
C LEU A 31 10.59 4.32 -4.26
N GLY A 32 9.77 5.06 -5.02
CA GLY A 32 9.56 4.86 -6.46
C GLY A 32 8.56 3.74 -6.81
N SER A 33 8.22 2.87 -5.87
CA SER A 33 7.22 1.82 -6.03
C SER A 33 6.41 1.63 -4.74
N GLU A 34 5.27 0.96 -4.86
CA GLU A 34 4.59 0.42 -3.67
C GLU A 34 5.43 -0.73 -3.08
N PRO A 35 5.25 -1.06 -1.79
CA PRO A 35 5.79 -2.29 -1.22
C PRO A 35 5.37 -3.51 -2.05
N THR A 36 6.17 -4.57 -2.01
CA THR A 36 5.80 -5.85 -2.64
C THR A 36 4.70 -6.56 -1.87
N PHE A 37 4.55 -6.27 -0.57
CA PHE A 37 3.44 -6.73 0.26
C PHE A 37 3.27 -5.81 1.47
N THR A 38 2.04 -5.72 1.96
CA THR A 38 1.69 -5.12 3.26
C THR A 38 0.89 -6.09 4.13
N HIS A 39 0.45 -7.20 3.55
CA HIS A 39 -0.24 -8.29 4.21
C HIS A 39 0.48 -9.60 3.89
N TYR A 40 0.65 -10.48 4.88
CA TYR A 40 1.22 -11.81 4.70
C TYR A 40 0.61 -12.80 5.69
N GLU A 41 -0.36 -13.59 5.23
CA GLU A 41 -1.06 -14.61 6.02
C GLU A 41 -0.97 -16.00 5.37
N CYS A 42 -1.03 -17.04 6.20
CA CYS A 42 -1.30 -18.42 5.79
C CYS A 42 -2.61 -18.88 6.45
N ASN A 43 -3.62 -19.19 5.64
CA ASN A 43 -4.95 -19.63 6.11
C ASN A 43 -5.45 -20.78 5.22
N GLU A 44 -6.15 -21.75 5.80
CA GLU A 44 -6.73 -22.90 5.10
C GLU A 44 -7.73 -22.53 3.99
N ASP A 45 -8.29 -21.31 4.03
CA ASP A 45 -9.22 -20.83 3.02
C ASP A 45 -8.53 -20.34 1.73
N PHE A 46 -7.27 -19.89 1.80
CA PHE A 46 -6.54 -19.42 0.62
C PHE A 46 -6.21 -20.50 -0.41
N PRO A 47 -5.78 -21.73 -0.03
CA PRO A 47 -5.61 -22.82 -0.98
C PRO A 47 -6.84 -23.07 -1.84
N LYS A 48 -8.05 -22.95 -1.26
CA LYS A 48 -9.32 -23.18 -1.96
C LYS A 48 -9.69 -22.04 -2.90
N MET A 49 -9.42 -20.79 -2.52
CA MET A 49 -9.84 -19.60 -3.28
C MET A 49 -8.80 -19.16 -4.32
N LEU A 50 -7.51 -19.25 -4.00
CA LEU A 50 -6.41 -18.63 -4.76
C LEU A 50 -5.44 -19.66 -5.36
N GLY A 51 -5.53 -20.94 -4.98
CA GLY A 51 -4.54 -21.95 -5.39
C GLY A 51 -3.14 -21.67 -4.82
N SER A 52 -3.07 -20.92 -3.72
CA SER A 52 -1.85 -20.53 -3.01
C SER A 52 -2.03 -20.83 -1.53
N GLU A 53 -0.98 -21.34 -0.88
CA GLU A 53 -0.95 -21.53 0.57
C GLU A 53 -0.93 -20.20 1.35
N PHE A 54 -0.43 -19.15 0.71
CA PHE A 54 -0.27 -17.83 1.32
C PHE A 54 -1.10 -16.77 0.59
N MET A 55 -1.65 -15.84 1.35
CA MET A 55 -2.07 -14.54 0.85
C MET A 55 -0.98 -13.53 1.16
N ARG A 56 -0.36 -12.99 0.10
CA ARG A 56 0.72 -12.01 0.20
C ARG A 56 0.53 -10.96 -0.89
N ASP A 57 0.11 -9.77 -0.49
CA ASP A 57 -0.22 -8.69 -1.42
C ASP A 57 -0.09 -7.31 -0.75
N THR A 58 -0.17 -6.26 -1.55
CA THR A 58 -0.16 -4.86 -1.12
C THR A 58 -1.59 -4.33 -1.07
N LEU A 59 -2.13 -4.30 0.15
CA LEU A 59 -3.52 -3.94 0.43
C LEU A 59 -3.63 -2.58 1.12
N ASP A 60 -2.54 -2.12 1.74
CA ASP A 60 -2.50 -0.94 2.58
C ASP A 60 -1.72 0.18 1.91
N TYR A 61 -2.22 1.40 2.07
CA TYR A 61 -1.65 2.60 1.44
C TYR A 61 -1.77 3.80 2.37
N ILE A 62 -0.73 4.63 2.41
CA ILE A 62 -0.83 5.99 2.97
C ILE A 62 -0.98 6.95 1.79
N TRP A 63 -2.21 7.36 1.51
CA TRP A 63 -2.51 8.40 0.52
C TRP A 63 -2.38 9.78 1.14
N TYR A 64 -1.77 10.72 0.44
CA TYR A 64 -1.65 12.11 0.86
C TYR A 64 -1.95 13.06 -0.29
N SER A 65 -2.37 14.29 0.03
CA SER A 65 -2.52 15.34 -0.98
C SER A 65 -1.18 16.05 -1.19
N SER A 66 -0.60 15.89 -2.38
CA SER A 66 0.66 16.54 -2.74
C SER A 66 0.54 18.05 -2.97
N ASP A 67 -0.68 18.60 -2.93
CA ASP A 67 -0.94 20.02 -3.11
C ASP A 67 -0.66 20.80 -1.82
N CYS A 68 -0.71 20.13 -0.66
CA CYS A 68 -0.54 20.76 0.65
C CYS A 68 0.47 20.04 1.57
N LEU A 69 0.92 18.84 1.23
CA LEU A 69 1.94 18.11 1.97
C LEU A 69 3.07 17.67 1.05
N GLN A 70 4.29 17.79 1.56
CA GLN A 70 5.47 17.11 1.03
C GLN A 70 5.73 15.85 1.86
N VAL A 71 6.01 14.73 1.20
CA VAL A 71 6.48 13.51 1.87
C VAL A 71 8.01 13.52 1.87
N ASN A 72 8.60 13.44 3.06
CA ASN A 72 10.04 13.55 3.25
C ASN A 72 10.71 12.17 3.45
N GLY A 73 9.91 11.15 3.79
CA GLY A 73 10.42 9.80 4.01
C GLY A 73 9.31 8.79 4.26
N ALA A 74 9.64 7.52 4.10
CA ALA A 74 8.81 6.37 4.40
C ALA A 74 9.68 5.29 5.05
N LEU A 75 9.14 4.55 6.02
CA LEU A 75 9.82 3.42 6.63
C LEU A 75 9.82 2.26 5.63
N GLU A 76 11.01 1.73 5.30
CA GLU A 76 11.12 0.57 4.42
C GLU A 76 10.30 -0.62 4.94
N MET A 77 9.75 -1.41 4.01
CA MET A 77 8.95 -2.58 4.37
C MET A 77 9.84 -3.67 4.97
N VAL A 78 9.29 -4.45 5.91
CA VAL A 78 9.97 -5.60 6.51
C VAL A 78 10.43 -6.55 5.40
N ASN A 79 11.70 -6.96 5.42
CA ASN A 79 12.21 -7.97 4.50
C ASN A 79 11.50 -9.30 4.78
N GLU A 80 10.94 -9.90 3.73
CA GLU A 80 10.25 -11.19 3.77
C GLU A 80 11.08 -12.30 4.44
N ASP A 81 12.41 -12.27 4.30
CA ASP A 81 13.30 -13.28 4.87
C ASP A 81 13.30 -13.28 6.42
N LEU A 82 12.78 -12.22 7.05
CA LEU A 82 12.54 -12.16 8.49
C LEU A 82 11.20 -12.80 8.90
N ILE A 83 10.26 -12.98 7.97
CA ILE A 83 8.94 -13.54 8.22
C ILE A 83 8.89 -15.03 7.87
N LYS A 84 9.55 -15.46 6.78
CA LYS A 84 9.57 -16.86 6.31
C LYS A 84 9.87 -17.90 7.40
N PRO A 85 10.85 -17.70 8.32
CA PRO A 85 11.13 -18.65 9.39
C PRO A 85 9.95 -18.85 10.36
N HIS A 86 9.01 -17.92 10.39
CA HIS A 86 7.79 -17.93 11.19
C HIS A 86 6.55 -18.34 10.37
N HIS A 87 6.76 -18.84 9.14
CA HIS A 87 5.74 -19.30 8.18
C HIS A 87 4.91 -18.17 7.54
N ALA A 88 4.25 -17.34 8.34
CA ALA A 88 3.50 -16.16 7.92
C ALA A 88 3.23 -15.26 9.15
N CYS A 89 2.43 -14.22 8.99
CA CYS A 89 1.87 -13.44 10.09
C CYS A 89 0.39 -13.81 10.33
N PRO A 90 -0.17 -13.55 11.54
CA PRO A 90 0.53 -13.15 12.75
C PRO A 90 1.40 -14.29 13.30
N ASN A 91 2.44 -13.94 14.04
CA ASN A 91 3.33 -14.85 14.75
C ASN A 91 3.87 -14.18 16.03
N HIS A 92 4.78 -14.83 16.74
CA HIS A 92 5.30 -14.32 18.02
C HIS A 92 6.20 -13.08 17.90
N VAL A 93 6.68 -12.74 16.69
CA VAL A 93 7.46 -11.54 16.39
C VAL A 93 6.59 -10.45 15.76
N PHE A 94 5.69 -10.84 14.84
CA PHE A 94 4.79 -9.95 14.11
C PHE A 94 3.34 -10.19 14.55
N PRO A 95 2.77 -9.34 15.40
CA PRO A 95 1.49 -9.61 16.05
C PRO A 95 0.24 -9.42 15.17
N SER A 96 0.41 -8.98 13.91
CA SER A 96 -0.66 -8.84 12.91
C SER A 96 -0.19 -9.40 11.58
N ASP A 97 -1.13 -9.95 10.83
CA ASP A 97 -1.06 -10.31 9.41
C ASP A 97 -0.79 -9.11 8.48
N HIS A 98 -1.04 -7.88 8.93
CA HIS A 98 -0.66 -6.64 8.26
C HIS A 98 0.62 -6.02 8.85
N LEU A 99 1.46 -5.47 7.97
CA LEU A 99 2.68 -4.76 8.30
C LEU A 99 2.44 -3.25 8.36
N SER A 100 2.97 -2.62 9.41
CA SER A 100 2.76 -1.20 9.66
C SER A 100 3.44 -0.34 8.57
N LEU A 101 2.65 0.55 7.98
CA LEU A 101 3.15 1.63 7.13
C LEU A 101 3.47 2.87 7.98
N LYS A 102 4.56 3.56 7.66
CA LYS A 102 4.93 4.82 8.31
C LYS A 102 5.54 5.79 7.30
N ALA A 103 5.07 7.03 7.30
CA ALA A 103 5.59 8.10 6.45
C ALA A 103 5.76 9.40 7.25
N CYS A 104 6.72 10.22 6.82
CA CYS A 104 7.01 11.53 7.39
C CYS A 104 6.58 12.62 6.42
N PHE A 105 5.75 13.54 6.90
CA PHE A 105 5.19 14.64 6.12
C PHE A 105 5.59 16.01 6.67
N GLN A 106 5.63 16.99 5.79
CA GLN A 106 5.87 18.39 6.11
C GLN A 106 4.92 19.26 5.28
N PHE A 107 4.45 20.38 5.86
CA PHE A 107 3.81 21.43 5.09
C PHE A 107 4.86 22.23 4.32
N PRO A 108 4.69 22.47 3.01
CA PRO A 108 5.59 23.33 2.25
C PRO A 108 5.70 24.70 2.90
N GLU A 109 6.90 25.27 2.94
CA GLU A 109 7.08 26.66 3.37
C GLU A 109 6.34 27.58 2.40
N LYS A 110 5.62 28.57 2.93
CA LYS A 110 5.09 29.63 2.08
C LYS A 110 6.30 30.39 1.52
N PRO A 111 6.37 30.65 0.20
CA PRO A 111 7.39 31.56 -0.31
C PRO A 111 7.26 32.87 0.46
N GLU A 112 8.36 33.36 1.03
CA GLU A 112 8.41 34.69 1.62
C GLU A 112 7.86 35.68 0.59
N SER A 113 6.89 36.49 1.00
CA SER A 113 6.34 37.54 0.16
C SER A 113 7.48 38.47 -0.26
N ALA A 114 7.86 38.41 -1.53
CA ALA A 114 8.75 39.37 -2.17
C ALA A 114 8.11 40.76 -2.24
#